data_AF-A0A6L7TUM4-F1
#
_entry.id   AF-A0A6L7TUM4-F1
#
_cell.length_a   1.000
_cell.length_b   1.000
_cell.length_c   1.000
_cell.angle_alpha   90.00
_cell.angle_beta   90.00
_cell.angle_gamma   90.00
#
_symmetry.space_group_name_H-M   'P 1'
#
loop_
_entity.id
_entity.type
_entity.pdbx_description
1 polymer ?
#
loop_
_entity_poly.entity_id
_entity_poly.type
_entity_poly.pdbx_seq_one_letter_code
_entity_poly.pdbx_strand_id
1 'polypeptide(L)'
;MVKPILLGAALILLMAFILACGESATPVPTEAPPTAAPTAAPTATPAAAAPTPTEAAAMMSGDDALKAVADELAGGPGSIYIGDGDFSRLAGPAPGVSEKENEETGEMELDDPLGDGNGMVPLEFVEKNRHIFETDYYKYLIEKAKLTDPTPLTSSGESHNIQYACINRALLPCVLQTVYFAENVKERTNGQVDFEVSSYPELGLAGSDMIELVETGTIEFAQIQPAYVGGTWPLIDIIYVWGLWKDFKSEHEANT
;
A
#
# COMPACT_ATOMS: atom_id res chain seq x y z
N MET A 1 59.45 9.46 8.11
CA MET A 1 59.89 10.72 7.49
C MET A 1 58.73 11.28 6.68
N VAL A 2 58.31 12.50 7.05
CA VAL A 2 57.36 13.45 6.42
C VAL A 2 55.90 12.99 6.19
N LYS A 3 55.01 13.74 6.84
CA LYS A 3 53.53 13.74 6.89
C LYS A 3 53.03 14.88 5.93
N PRO A 4 51.77 15.36 5.96
CA PRO A 4 50.46 14.95 5.43
C PRO A 4 49.83 16.09 4.54
N ILE A 5 48.49 16.18 4.43
CA ILE A 5 47.68 17.44 4.31
C ILE A 5 47.08 17.87 2.95
N LEU A 6 47.63 17.60 1.76
CA LEU A 6 47.16 18.37 0.58
C LEU A 6 45.84 17.97 -0.11
N LEU A 7 45.30 16.76 0.05
CA LEU A 7 44.06 16.39 -0.65
C LEU A 7 42.77 16.85 0.07
N GLY A 8 42.88 17.26 1.33
CA GLY A 8 41.80 17.97 2.04
C GLY A 8 41.56 19.40 1.53
N ALA A 9 42.45 19.94 0.68
CA ALA A 9 42.30 21.28 0.11
C ALA A 9 41.46 21.33 -1.19
N ALA A 10 41.30 20.21 -1.89
CA ALA A 10 40.53 20.17 -3.14
C ALA A 10 39.00 20.19 -2.90
N LEU A 11 38.56 19.84 -1.68
CA LEU A 11 37.15 19.92 -1.27
C LEU A 11 36.72 21.34 -0.81
N ILE A 12 37.67 22.27 -0.61
CA ILE A 12 37.38 23.60 -0.03
C ILE A 12 37.37 24.72 -1.09
N LEU A 13 38.03 24.53 -2.24
CA LEU A 13 38.13 25.58 -3.27
C LEU A 13 36.93 25.64 -4.25
N LEU A 14 36.15 24.56 -4.39
CA LEU A 14 34.97 24.56 -5.26
C LEU A 14 33.68 25.04 -4.56
N MET A 15 33.70 25.16 -3.22
CA MET A 15 32.61 25.73 -2.41
C MET A 15 32.67 27.27 -2.28
N ALA A 16 33.60 27.97 -2.95
CA ALA A 16 33.87 29.39 -2.66
C ALA A 16 33.72 30.38 -3.84
N PHE A 17 33.24 29.97 -5.02
CA PHE A 17 33.13 30.87 -6.19
C PHE A 17 31.72 31.28 -6.62
N ILE A 18 30.65 30.87 -5.93
CA ILE A 18 29.31 31.42 -6.17
C ILE A 18 28.65 31.82 -4.84
N LEU A 19 29.39 32.62 -4.07
CA LEU A 19 28.84 33.55 -3.09
C LEU A 19 29.38 34.94 -3.46
N ALA A 20 28.59 35.76 -4.13
CA ALA A 20 28.78 37.21 -4.15
C ALA A 20 27.48 37.93 -4.53
N CYS A 21 26.96 38.67 -3.56
CA CYS A 21 26.03 39.81 -3.65
C CYS A 21 24.54 39.46 -3.92
N GLY A 22 23.57 39.82 -3.08
CA GLY A 22 23.55 40.90 -2.09
C GLY A 22 22.67 40.62 -0.89
N GLU A 23 23.26 40.91 0.26
CA GLU A 23 22.64 41.20 1.55
C GLU A 23 21.99 42.58 1.50
N SER A 24 20.76 42.75 2.01
CA SER A 24 20.44 43.85 2.95
C SER A 24 18.99 43.81 3.47
N ALA A 25 18.90 43.94 4.79
CA ALA A 25 17.86 44.59 5.59
C ALA A 25 16.46 43.94 5.69
N THR A 26 16.20 43.42 6.89
CA THR A 26 14.88 43.36 7.52
C THR A 26 14.21 44.74 7.57
N PRO A 27 12.89 44.77 7.37
CA PRO A 27 12.04 45.44 8.34
C PRO A 27 10.90 44.53 8.82
N VAL A 28 10.60 44.64 10.11
CA VAL A 28 9.34 44.19 10.71
C VAL A 28 8.18 45.00 10.11
N PRO A 29 7.04 44.34 9.80
CA PRO A 29 5.74 44.89 10.20
C PRO A 29 4.88 43.78 10.85
N THR A 30 4.52 43.95 12.12
CA THR A 30 3.20 44.43 12.55
C THR A 30 2.06 43.45 12.25
N GLU A 31 1.63 42.79 13.32
CA GLU A 31 0.31 42.20 13.59
C GLU A 31 -0.76 42.44 12.50
N ALA A 32 -1.19 41.36 11.83
CA ALA A 32 -2.39 41.33 11.00
C ALA A 32 -3.51 40.56 11.75
N PRO A 33 -4.78 40.98 11.60
CA PRO A 33 -5.88 40.61 12.50
C PRO A 33 -6.31 39.14 12.35
N PRO A 34 -7.08 38.58 13.30
CA PRO A 34 -7.51 37.18 13.23
C PRO A 34 -8.35 36.93 11.98
N THR A 35 -7.84 36.07 11.09
CA THR A 35 -8.61 35.55 9.96
C THR A 35 -9.79 34.74 10.52
N ALA A 36 -10.99 35.17 10.15
CA ALA A 36 -12.25 34.57 10.55
C ALA A 36 -12.32 33.07 10.21
N ALA A 37 -12.91 32.30 11.13
CA ALA A 37 -13.20 30.88 10.97
C ALA A 37 -13.96 30.62 9.66
N PRO A 38 -13.70 29.48 8.97
CA PRO A 38 -14.49 29.13 7.80
C PRO A 38 -15.94 28.94 8.21
N THR A 39 -16.82 29.73 7.60
CA THR A 39 -18.26 29.63 7.74
C THR A 39 -18.71 28.31 7.14
N ALA A 40 -19.45 27.51 7.92
CA ALA A 40 -20.04 26.26 7.48
C ALA A 40 -20.92 26.48 6.24
N ALA A 41 -20.55 25.89 5.12
CA ALA A 41 -21.40 25.76 3.95
C ALA A 41 -22.47 24.67 4.20
N PRO A 42 -23.69 24.82 3.65
CA PRO A 42 -24.82 23.98 4.01
C PRO A 42 -24.63 22.55 3.49
N THR A 43 -24.95 21.59 4.35
CA THR A 43 -24.99 20.15 4.06
C THR A 43 -25.92 19.90 2.87
N ALA A 44 -25.36 19.59 1.72
CA ALA A 44 -26.11 18.99 0.63
C ALA A 44 -26.50 17.58 1.07
N THR A 45 -27.80 17.31 1.12
CA THR A 45 -28.33 15.95 1.23
C THR A 45 -27.71 15.11 0.12
N PRO A 46 -27.03 13.98 0.41
CA PRO A 46 -26.56 13.10 -0.64
C PRO A 46 -27.77 12.60 -1.44
N ALA A 47 -27.78 12.91 -2.73
CA ALA A 47 -28.63 12.20 -3.67
C ALA A 47 -28.30 10.72 -3.58
N ALA A 48 -29.32 9.87 -3.61
CA ALA A 48 -29.18 8.42 -3.52
C ALA A 48 -28.08 7.93 -4.49
N ALA A 49 -26.98 7.44 -3.93
CA ALA A 49 -25.94 6.78 -4.68
C ALA A 49 -26.55 5.55 -5.37
N ALA A 50 -26.14 5.31 -6.61
CA ALA A 50 -26.47 4.08 -7.33
C ALA A 50 -26.05 2.87 -6.49
N PRO A 51 -26.80 1.76 -6.56
CA PRO A 51 -26.51 0.62 -5.71
C PRO A 51 -25.16 -0.02 -6.04
N THR A 52 -24.41 -0.31 -4.99
CA THR A 52 -23.15 -1.04 -5.07
C THR A 52 -23.36 -2.51 -5.50
N PRO A 53 -22.34 -3.17 -6.09
CA PRO A 53 -22.38 -4.46 -6.80
C PRO A 53 -23.14 -5.62 -6.13
N THR A 54 -23.24 -5.57 -4.80
CA THR A 54 -24.03 -6.48 -3.96
C THR A 54 -25.48 -6.63 -4.38
N GLU A 55 -26.13 -5.61 -4.97
CA GLU A 55 -27.57 -5.70 -5.25
C GLU A 55 -27.97 -6.73 -6.33
N ALA A 56 -27.10 -7.00 -7.30
CA ALA A 56 -27.38 -8.03 -8.32
C ALA A 56 -27.13 -9.45 -7.78
N ALA A 57 -26.06 -9.63 -6.99
CA ALA A 57 -25.76 -10.87 -6.28
C ALA A 57 -26.79 -11.18 -5.18
N ALA A 58 -27.43 -10.16 -4.60
CA ALA A 58 -28.45 -10.29 -3.55
C ALA A 58 -29.74 -11.01 -4.01
N MET A 59 -29.95 -11.17 -5.32
CA MET A 59 -31.06 -11.97 -5.88
C MET A 59 -30.70 -13.45 -6.10
N MET A 60 -29.44 -13.83 -5.86
CA MET A 60 -28.90 -15.17 -6.03
C MET A 60 -28.53 -15.73 -4.63
N SER A 61 -28.36 -17.04 -4.50
CA SER A 61 -28.00 -17.67 -3.21
C SER A 61 -26.78 -18.56 -3.33
N GLY A 62 -25.93 -18.54 -2.31
CA GLY A 62 -24.81 -19.47 -2.18
C GLY A 62 -23.78 -19.33 -3.29
N ASP A 63 -23.32 -20.47 -3.81
CA ASP A 63 -22.22 -20.57 -4.78
C ASP A 63 -22.48 -19.79 -6.07
N ASP A 64 -23.75 -19.72 -6.53
CA ASP A 64 -24.12 -18.96 -7.73
C ASP A 64 -23.92 -17.45 -7.54
N ALA A 65 -24.20 -16.93 -6.34
CA ALA A 65 -23.97 -15.53 -6.00
C ALA A 65 -22.46 -15.23 -5.90
N LEU A 66 -21.69 -16.14 -5.28
CA LEU A 66 -20.24 -16.00 -5.16
C LEU A 66 -19.57 -16.05 -6.54
N LYS A 67 -20.04 -16.94 -7.42
CA LYS A 67 -19.60 -16.99 -8.81
C LYS A 67 -19.88 -15.69 -9.55
N ALA A 68 -21.07 -15.11 -9.41
CA ALA A 68 -21.39 -13.82 -10.02
C ALA A 68 -20.43 -12.71 -9.58
N VAL A 69 -20.12 -12.63 -8.28
CA VAL A 69 -19.13 -11.67 -7.74
C VAL A 69 -17.74 -11.94 -8.32
N ALA A 70 -17.31 -13.20 -8.39
CA ALA A 70 -16.02 -13.56 -8.93
C ALA A 70 -15.89 -13.25 -10.43
N ASP A 71 -16.97 -13.45 -11.19
CA ASP A 71 -17.01 -13.18 -12.63
C ASP A 71 -17.02 -11.65 -12.91
N GLU A 72 -17.61 -10.83 -12.03
CA GLU A 72 -17.55 -9.36 -12.10
C GLU A 72 -16.15 -8.82 -11.82
N LEU A 73 -15.44 -9.41 -10.84
CA LEU A 73 -14.08 -8.99 -10.46
C LEU A 73 -12.98 -9.61 -11.35
N ALA A 74 -13.34 -10.51 -12.26
CA ALA A 74 -12.38 -11.28 -13.04
C ALA A 74 -11.46 -10.39 -13.88
N GLY A 75 -10.16 -10.70 -13.84
CA GLY A 75 -9.11 -10.01 -14.57
C GLY A 75 -8.72 -8.65 -14.04
N GLY A 76 -9.41 -8.13 -13.02
CA GLY A 76 -9.06 -6.86 -12.37
C GLY A 76 -8.29 -7.04 -11.05
N PRO A 77 -7.74 -5.94 -10.52
CA PRO A 77 -7.37 -5.85 -9.12
C PRO A 77 -8.56 -6.22 -8.22
N GLY A 78 -8.33 -7.14 -7.27
CA GLY A 78 -9.38 -7.65 -6.39
C GLY A 78 -10.10 -8.90 -6.89
N SER A 79 -9.70 -9.46 -8.04
CA SER A 79 -10.13 -10.78 -8.49
C SER A 79 -9.91 -11.87 -7.42
N ILE A 80 -10.84 -12.82 -7.36
CA ILE A 80 -10.88 -13.89 -6.36
C ILE A 80 -10.96 -15.27 -7.02
N TYR A 81 -10.39 -16.27 -6.37
CA TYR A 81 -10.54 -17.67 -6.74
C TYR A 81 -11.66 -18.30 -5.91
N ILE A 82 -12.52 -19.08 -6.56
CA ILE A 82 -13.69 -19.70 -5.92
C ILE A 82 -13.62 -21.22 -5.87
N GLY A 83 -12.47 -21.82 -6.23
CA GLY A 83 -12.30 -23.28 -6.18
C GLY A 83 -12.83 -24.04 -7.41
N ASP A 84 -13.12 -23.34 -8.51
CA ASP A 84 -13.67 -23.93 -9.74
C ASP A 84 -12.60 -24.41 -10.74
N GLY A 85 -11.33 -24.30 -10.38
CA GLY A 85 -10.18 -24.68 -11.21
C GLY A 85 -9.83 -23.67 -12.30
N ASP A 86 -10.57 -22.57 -12.43
CA ASP A 86 -10.30 -21.52 -13.41
C ASP A 86 -9.49 -20.38 -12.79
N PHE A 87 -8.16 -20.48 -12.92
CA PHE A 87 -7.20 -19.47 -12.47
C PHE A 87 -7.05 -18.29 -13.44
N SER A 88 -7.61 -18.38 -14.65
CA SER A 88 -7.49 -17.31 -15.65
C SER A 88 -8.15 -16.01 -15.19
N ARG A 89 -9.16 -16.10 -14.32
CA ARG A 89 -9.83 -14.96 -13.68
C ARG A 89 -8.92 -14.09 -12.80
N LEU A 90 -7.78 -14.62 -12.33
CA LEU A 90 -6.84 -13.87 -11.50
C LEU A 90 -5.79 -13.12 -12.34
N ALA A 91 -5.72 -13.42 -13.64
CA ALA A 91 -4.76 -12.81 -14.55
C ALA A 91 -5.39 -11.61 -15.27
N GLY A 92 -4.63 -10.53 -15.39
CA GLY A 92 -5.11 -9.27 -15.99
C GLY A 92 -4.31 -8.07 -15.51
N PRO A 93 -4.77 -6.83 -15.70
CA PRO A 93 -4.03 -5.64 -15.28
C PRO A 93 -3.72 -5.66 -13.77
N ALA A 94 -2.46 -5.43 -13.43
CA ALA A 94 -2.04 -5.26 -12.04
C ALA A 94 -2.55 -3.92 -11.49
N PRO A 95 -2.73 -3.80 -10.16
CA PRO A 95 -3.06 -2.51 -9.55
C PRO A 95 -1.93 -1.48 -9.75
N GLY A 96 -2.28 -0.20 -9.67
CA GLY A 96 -1.30 0.89 -9.70
C GLY A 96 -0.74 1.22 -11.08
N VAL A 97 -1.17 0.52 -12.13
CA VAL A 97 -0.84 0.86 -13.50
C VAL A 97 -1.56 2.16 -13.88
N SER A 98 -0.84 3.27 -13.85
CA SER A 98 -1.26 4.52 -14.48
C SER A 98 -0.44 4.74 -15.73
N GLU A 99 -1.10 5.00 -16.86
CA GLU A 99 -0.42 5.59 -18.02
C GLU A 99 0.05 6.99 -17.60
N LYS A 100 1.35 7.18 -17.44
CA LYS A 100 1.93 8.52 -17.33
C LYS A 100 2.68 8.83 -18.60
N GLU A 101 2.43 10.00 -19.17
CA GLU A 101 3.27 10.49 -20.26
C GLU A 101 4.66 10.77 -19.69
N ASN A 102 5.66 10.07 -20.20
CA ASN A 102 7.05 10.35 -19.91
C ASN A 102 7.34 11.78 -20.38
N GLU A 103 7.63 12.68 -19.44
CA GLU A 103 7.80 14.12 -19.71
C GLU A 103 8.98 14.42 -20.67
N GLU A 104 9.90 13.47 -20.87
CA GLU A 104 11.09 13.62 -21.71
C GLU A 104 10.92 13.02 -23.12
N THR A 105 10.17 11.91 -23.25
CA THR A 105 9.97 11.22 -24.55
C THR A 105 8.59 11.45 -25.16
N GLY A 106 7.61 11.90 -24.39
CA GLY A 106 6.20 12.01 -24.82
C GLY A 106 5.52 10.66 -25.04
N GLU A 107 6.18 9.55 -24.66
CA GLU A 107 5.60 8.20 -24.74
C GLU A 107 4.86 7.89 -23.44
N MET A 108 3.77 7.12 -23.53
CA MET A 108 3.09 6.66 -22.32
C MET A 108 3.90 5.53 -21.68
N GLU A 109 4.38 5.78 -20.47
CA GLU A 109 5.11 4.84 -19.63
C GLU A 109 4.16 4.30 -18.55
N LEU A 110 4.27 3.01 -18.29
CA LEU A 110 3.58 2.36 -17.18
C LEU A 110 4.38 2.66 -15.92
N ASP A 111 3.92 3.61 -15.11
CA ASP A 111 4.54 3.87 -13.83
C ASP A 111 4.29 2.69 -12.88
N ASP A 112 5.38 2.15 -12.32
CA ASP A 112 5.42 1.14 -11.25
C ASP A 112 4.46 -0.07 -11.42
N PRO A 113 4.67 -0.94 -12.43
CA PRO A 113 3.80 -2.09 -12.61
C PRO A 113 4.03 -3.07 -11.45
N LEU A 114 3.06 -3.15 -10.54
CA LEU A 114 2.94 -4.25 -9.57
C LEU A 114 2.76 -5.63 -10.24
N GLY A 115 2.85 -5.69 -11.57
CA GLY A 115 2.76 -6.88 -12.42
C GLY A 115 4.07 -7.17 -13.17
N ASP A 116 3.95 -7.87 -14.29
CA ASP A 116 5.04 -8.17 -15.20
C ASP A 116 5.50 -6.93 -15.99
N GLY A 117 6.42 -7.11 -16.94
CA GLY A 117 6.93 -6.02 -17.77
C GLY A 117 5.88 -5.32 -18.64
N ASN A 118 4.64 -5.82 -18.69
CA ASN A 118 3.51 -5.20 -19.37
C ASN A 118 2.44 -4.68 -18.38
N GLY A 119 2.73 -4.66 -17.08
CA GLY A 119 1.75 -4.27 -16.06
C GLY A 119 0.67 -5.31 -15.81
N MET A 120 0.90 -6.58 -16.14
CA MET A 120 -0.10 -7.64 -16.02
C MET A 120 0.25 -8.61 -14.90
N VAL A 121 -0.75 -9.17 -14.23
CA VAL A 121 -0.61 -10.39 -13.44
C VAL A 121 -0.55 -11.58 -14.41
N PRO A 122 0.60 -12.24 -14.58
CA PRO A 122 0.76 -13.25 -15.62
C PRO A 122 0.14 -14.58 -15.19
N LEU A 123 -0.67 -15.18 -16.06
CA LEU A 123 -1.38 -16.45 -15.78
C LEU A 123 -0.41 -17.57 -15.40
N GLU A 124 0.75 -17.67 -16.06
CA GLU A 124 1.77 -18.67 -15.74
C GLU A 124 2.26 -18.59 -14.28
N PHE A 125 2.33 -17.39 -13.72
CA PHE A 125 2.74 -17.20 -12.33
C PHE A 125 1.61 -17.61 -11.38
N VAL A 126 0.36 -17.29 -11.72
CA VAL A 126 -0.82 -17.73 -10.95
C VAL A 126 -0.89 -19.26 -10.94
N GLU A 127 -0.80 -19.90 -12.10
CA GLU A 127 -0.89 -21.36 -12.23
C GLU A 127 0.24 -22.08 -11.50
N LYS A 128 1.47 -21.56 -11.59
CA LYS A 128 2.62 -22.08 -10.85
C LYS A 128 2.40 -22.02 -9.34
N ASN A 129 1.70 -20.99 -8.86
CA ASN A 129 1.45 -20.73 -7.45
C ASN A 129 0.02 -21.06 -7.00
N ARG A 130 -0.73 -21.88 -7.77
CA ARG A 130 -2.12 -22.23 -7.46
C ARG A 130 -2.35 -22.78 -6.04
N HIS A 131 -1.32 -23.43 -5.49
CA HIS A 131 -1.32 -24.01 -4.16
C HIS A 131 -1.64 -22.98 -3.06
N ILE A 132 -1.37 -21.69 -3.28
CA ILE A 132 -1.72 -20.60 -2.34
C ILE A 132 -3.25 -20.49 -2.19
N PHE A 133 -3.98 -20.61 -3.29
CA PHE A 133 -5.43 -20.41 -3.35
C PHE A 133 -6.23 -21.67 -3.03
N GLU A 134 -5.59 -22.84 -3.08
CA GLU A 134 -6.21 -24.14 -2.83
C GLU A 134 -6.24 -24.53 -1.33
N THR A 135 -5.69 -23.68 -0.46
CA THR A 135 -5.64 -23.91 0.99
C THR A 135 -6.99 -23.72 1.69
N ASP A 136 -7.18 -24.39 2.82
CA ASP A 136 -8.35 -24.16 3.68
C ASP A 136 -8.32 -22.75 4.30
N TYR A 137 -7.12 -22.18 4.51
CA TYR A 137 -6.97 -20.79 4.92
C TYR A 137 -7.54 -19.83 3.87
N TYR A 138 -7.22 -20.01 2.59
CA TYR A 138 -7.76 -19.15 1.54
C TYR A 138 -9.28 -19.25 1.43
N LYS A 139 -9.84 -20.48 1.47
CA LYS A 139 -11.31 -20.68 1.50
C LYS A 139 -11.95 -19.96 2.68
N TYR A 140 -11.35 -20.08 3.87
CA TYR A 140 -11.80 -19.37 5.06
C TYR A 140 -11.79 -17.84 4.88
N LEU A 141 -10.81 -17.28 4.16
CA LEU A 141 -10.79 -15.84 3.87
C LEU A 141 -11.97 -15.42 2.98
N ILE A 142 -12.28 -16.20 1.93
CA ILE A 142 -13.42 -15.94 1.05
C ILE A 142 -14.74 -16.00 1.82
N GLU A 143 -14.92 -17.01 2.67
CA GLU A 143 -16.10 -17.13 3.55
C GLU A 143 -16.19 -15.93 4.52
N LYS A 144 -15.07 -15.56 5.15
CA LYS A 144 -15.02 -14.46 6.13
C LYS A 144 -15.25 -13.09 5.50
N ALA A 145 -14.89 -12.91 4.23
CA ALA A 145 -15.10 -11.67 3.50
C ALA A 145 -16.58 -11.35 3.25
N LYS A 146 -17.47 -12.34 3.38
CA LYS A 146 -18.93 -12.19 3.19
C LYS A 146 -19.28 -11.47 1.88
N LEU A 147 -18.64 -11.84 0.78
CA LEU A 147 -18.74 -11.13 -0.49
C LEU A 147 -20.17 -11.10 -1.08
N THR A 148 -20.98 -12.10 -0.75
CA THR A 148 -22.38 -12.21 -1.19
C THR A 148 -23.39 -11.58 -0.22
N ASP A 149 -22.97 -11.25 1.00
CA ASP A 149 -23.80 -10.63 2.04
C ASP A 149 -22.92 -9.70 2.91
N PRO A 150 -22.41 -8.61 2.33
CA PRO A 150 -21.51 -7.72 3.03
C PRO A 150 -22.25 -7.00 4.15
N THR A 151 -21.63 -6.94 5.33
CA THR A 151 -22.14 -6.17 6.45
C THR A 151 -22.30 -4.70 6.03
N PRO A 152 -23.49 -4.08 6.22
CA PRO A 152 -23.66 -2.66 5.93
C PRO A 152 -22.66 -1.81 6.72
N LEU A 153 -21.91 -0.97 6.01
CA LEU A 153 -21.01 -0.01 6.64
C LEU A 153 -21.84 1.10 7.29
N THR A 154 -21.74 1.22 8.60
CA THR A 154 -22.33 2.30 9.38
C THR A 154 -21.23 3.21 9.90
N SER A 155 -21.52 4.50 10.04
CA SER A 155 -20.55 5.48 10.56
C SER A 155 -21.21 6.43 11.55
N SER A 156 -20.43 6.86 12.55
CA SER A 156 -20.73 8.00 13.43
C SER A 156 -20.49 9.36 12.75
N GLY A 157 -19.87 9.37 11.57
CA GLY A 157 -19.43 10.57 10.84
C GLY A 157 -18.02 11.03 11.23
N GLU A 158 -17.33 10.30 12.10
CA GLU A 158 -15.94 10.57 12.46
C GLU A 158 -14.99 10.20 11.30
N SER A 159 -13.97 11.03 11.08
CA SER A 159 -12.93 10.78 10.08
C SER A 159 -11.62 10.47 10.76
N HIS A 160 -10.91 9.49 10.22
CA HIS A 160 -9.64 8.99 10.72
C HIS A 160 -8.60 9.07 9.62
N ASN A 161 -7.45 9.66 9.93
CA ASN A 161 -6.25 9.54 9.11
C ASN A 161 -5.29 8.61 9.86
N ILE A 162 -4.93 7.50 9.22
CA ILE A 162 -4.08 6.46 9.81
C ILE A 162 -2.68 6.56 9.19
N GLN A 163 -1.67 6.76 10.01
CA GLN A 163 -0.29 6.67 9.60
C GLN A 163 0.07 5.21 9.31
N TYR A 164 0.38 4.93 8.05
CA TYR A 164 1.01 3.68 7.63
C TYR A 164 2.51 3.89 7.40
N ALA A 165 3.33 3.20 8.18
CA ALA A 165 4.79 3.23 8.05
C ALA A 165 5.27 2.02 7.23
N CYS A 166 5.69 2.25 5.99
CA CYS A 166 6.30 1.23 5.14
C CYS A 166 7.83 1.24 5.24
N ILE A 167 8.51 0.16 4.83
CA ILE A 167 9.98 0.11 4.95
C ILE A 167 10.64 1.13 4.03
N ASN A 168 10.21 1.18 2.77
CA ASN A 168 10.80 2.01 1.73
C ASN A 168 9.79 2.17 0.58
N ARG A 169 9.63 3.38 0.04
CA ARG A 169 8.70 3.68 -1.06
C ARG A 169 8.99 2.92 -2.35
N ALA A 170 10.24 2.52 -2.60
CA ALA A 170 10.62 1.78 -3.80
C ALA A 170 10.31 0.27 -3.73
N LEU A 171 9.86 -0.24 -2.58
CA LEU A 171 9.50 -1.65 -2.45
C LEU A 171 8.04 -1.86 -2.81
N LEU A 172 7.76 -2.89 -3.61
CA LEU A 172 6.41 -3.23 -4.09
C LEU A 172 5.34 -3.28 -2.98
N PRO A 173 5.61 -3.79 -1.75
CA PRO A 173 4.61 -3.73 -0.69
C PRO A 173 4.20 -2.30 -0.29
N CYS A 174 5.11 -1.33 -0.33
CA CYS A 174 4.76 0.06 -0.05
C CYS A 174 3.92 0.66 -1.19
N VAL A 175 4.32 0.39 -2.45
CA VAL A 175 3.57 0.82 -3.63
C VAL A 175 2.14 0.28 -3.59
N LEU A 176 1.95 -1.01 -3.32
CA LEU A 176 0.63 -1.63 -3.21
C LEU A 176 -0.27 -0.96 -2.16
N GLN A 177 0.33 -0.47 -1.07
CA GLN A 177 -0.42 0.20 -0.01
C GLN A 177 -0.93 1.56 -0.49
N THR A 178 -0.11 2.31 -1.21
CA THR A 178 -0.47 3.61 -1.77
C THR A 178 -1.47 3.48 -2.92
N VAL A 179 -1.22 2.62 -3.90
CA VAL A 179 -1.97 2.63 -5.18
C VAL A 179 -3.22 1.75 -5.16
N TYR A 180 -3.35 0.87 -4.16
CA TYR A 180 -4.45 -0.07 -4.08
C TYR A 180 -5.13 -0.02 -2.72
N PHE A 181 -4.43 -0.37 -1.63
CA PHE A 181 -5.08 -0.53 -0.33
C PHE A 181 -5.68 0.78 0.20
N ALA A 182 -4.90 1.87 0.26
CA ALA A 182 -5.33 3.16 0.76
C ALA A 182 -6.51 3.72 -0.05
N GLU A 183 -6.39 3.72 -1.38
CA GLU A 183 -7.44 4.21 -2.28
C GLU A 183 -8.74 3.39 -2.13
N ASN A 184 -8.65 2.06 -2.07
CA ASN A 184 -9.83 1.21 -1.89
C ASN A 184 -10.50 1.42 -0.52
N VAL A 185 -9.72 1.60 0.55
CA VAL A 185 -10.30 1.89 1.87
C VAL A 185 -10.99 3.26 1.86
N LYS A 186 -10.34 4.26 1.28
CA LYS A 186 -10.89 5.61 1.16
C LYS A 186 -12.20 5.61 0.39
N GLU A 187 -12.25 4.98 -0.77
CA GLU A 187 -13.47 4.87 -1.59
C GLU A 187 -14.59 4.15 -0.81
N ARG A 188 -14.30 2.97 -0.24
CA ARG A 188 -15.29 2.16 0.47
C ARG A 188 -15.82 2.83 1.74
N THR A 189 -15.05 3.73 2.34
CA THR A 189 -15.46 4.46 3.55
C THR A 189 -16.01 5.86 3.25
N ASN A 190 -16.21 6.21 1.98
CA ASN A 190 -16.61 7.55 1.54
C ASN A 190 -15.67 8.65 2.08
N GLY A 191 -14.36 8.37 2.09
CA GLY A 191 -13.31 9.28 2.54
C GLY A 191 -13.14 9.41 4.05
N GLN A 192 -13.88 8.65 4.86
CA GLN A 192 -13.80 8.74 6.32
C GLN A 192 -12.57 8.05 6.89
N VAL A 193 -12.01 7.06 6.21
CA VAL A 193 -10.73 6.46 6.58
C VAL A 193 -9.75 6.75 5.46
N ASP A 194 -8.71 7.51 5.78
CA ASP A 194 -7.60 7.82 4.89
C ASP A 194 -6.30 7.26 5.47
N PHE A 195 -5.32 7.01 4.60
CA PHE A 195 -4.00 6.56 5.01
C PHE A 195 -2.93 7.56 4.59
N GLU A 196 -2.13 7.99 5.55
CA GLU A 196 -0.88 8.70 5.28
C GLU A 196 0.24 7.68 5.15
N VAL A 197 0.75 7.47 3.94
CA VAL A 197 1.81 6.48 3.67
C VAL A 197 3.18 7.16 3.68
N SER A 198 3.99 6.79 4.67
CA SER A 198 5.36 7.28 4.83
C SER A 198 6.32 6.11 5.01
N SER A 199 7.58 6.29 4.59
CA SER A 199 8.62 5.28 4.77
C SER A 199 9.38 5.45 6.08
N TYR A 200 10.05 4.39 6.55
CA TYR A 200 10.88 4.45 7.76
C TYR A 200 11.94 5.55 7.70
N PRO A 201 12.67 5.76 6.58
CA PRO A 201 13.62 6.88 6.47
C PRO A 201 12.98 8.26 6.60
N GLU A 202 11.75 8.45 6.08
CA GLU A 202 11.04 9.74 6.18
C GLU A 202 10.61 10.04 7.62
N LEU A 203 10.25 9.00 8.37
CA LEU A 203 9.83 9.10 9.76
C LEU A 203 11.00 8.99 10.76
N GLY A 204 12.23 8.73 10.29
CA GLY A 204 13.39 8.51 11.15
C GLY A 204 13.29 7.24 12.01
N LEU A 205 12.55 6.24 11.55
CA LEU A 205 12.30 5.00 12.29
C LEU A 205 13.36 3.93 12.01
N ALA A 206 13.67 3.14 13.04
CA ALA A 206 14.46 1.92 12.91
C ALA A 206 13.53 0.70 12.89
N GLY A 207 13.80 -0.24 11.98
CA GLY A 207 12.97 -1.44 11.84
C GLY A 207 12.90 -2.33 13.09
N SER A 208 13.93 -2.29 13.95
CA SER A 208 13.99 -3.07 15.20
C SER A 208 12.93 -2.66 16.22
N ASP A 209 12.51 -1.40 16.17
CA ASP A 209 11.67 -0.78 17.21
C ASP A 209 10.18 -0.90 16.86
N MET A 210 9.87 -1.47 15.68
CA MET A 210 8.53 -1.40 15.09
C MET A 210 7.46 -2.16 15.86
N ILE A 211 7.80 -3.27 16.51
CA ILE A 211 6.85 -3.98 17.38
C ILE A 211 6.45 -3.06 18.54
N GLU A 212 7.42 -2.44 19.22
CA GLU A 212 7.16 -1.55 20.35
C GLU A 212 6.39 -0.29 19.92
N LEU A 213 6.76 0.30 18.78
CA LEU A 213 6.08 1.48 18.25
C LEU A 213 4.60 1.21 17.91
N VAL A 214 4.29 0.02 17.39
CA VAL A 214 2.91 -0.40 17.12
C VAL A 214 2.17 -0.73 18.43
N GLU A 215 2.80 -1.48 19.35
CA GLU A 215 2.19 -1.85 20.64
C GLU A 215 1.85 -0.63 21.51
N THR A 216 2.71 0.40 21.47
CA THR A 216 2.49 1.66 22.22
C THR A 216 1.52 2.61 21.52
N GLY A 217 1.10 2.31 20.29
CA GLY A 217 0.26 3.19 19.48
C GLY A 217 0.98 4.44 18.95
N THR A 218 2.32 4.47 18.99
CA THR A 218 3.12 5.54 18.39
C THR A 218 3.01 5.51 16.86
N ILE A 219 2.96 4.30 16.30
CA ILE A 219 2.64 4.05 14.90
C ILE A 219 1.38 3.19 14.85
N GLU A 220 0.36 3.65 14.13
CA GLU A 220 -0.95 2.99 14.10
C GLU A 220 -0.93 1.74 13.22
N PHE A 221 -0.19 1.79 12.11
CA PHE A 221 -0.03 0.66 11.21
C PHE A 221 1.36 0.65 10.55
N ALA A 222 2.01 -0.51 10.45
CA ALA A 222 3.33 -0.60 9.85
C ALA A 222 3.61 -1.92 9.12
N GLN A 223 4.52 -1.86 8.15
CA GLN A 223 5.11 -3.02 7.51
C GLN A 223 6.26 -3.60 8.35
N ILE A 224 6.01 -4.67 9.11
CA ILE A 224 7.06 -5.30 9.91
C ILE A 224 7.81 -6.35 9.08
N GLN A 225 9.11 -6.13 8.88
CA GLN A 225 10.02 -7.10 8.27
C GLN A 225 10.58 -8.05 9.35
N PRO A 226 10.35 -9.37 9.27
CA PRO A 226 10.76 -10.29 10.34
C PRO A 226 12.24 -10.21 10.69
N ALA A 227 13.12 -10.06 9.69
CA ALA A 227 14.57 -9.92 9.87
C ALA A 227 15.01 -8.69 10.70
N TYR A 228 14.16 -7.67 10.87
CA TYR A 228 14.46 -6.54 11.76
C TYR A 228 14.10 -6.82 13.21
N VAL A 229 13.11 -7.68 13.45
CA VAL A 229 12.48 -7.87 14.76
C VAL A 229 12.75 -9.24 15.35
N GLY A 230 13.50 -10.11 14.67
CA GLY A 230 13.85 -11.45 15.14
C GLY A 230 14.54 -11.49 16.51
N GLY A 231 15.27 -10.44 16.89
CA GLY A 231 15.83 -10.32 18.25
C GLY A 231 14.76 -10.19 19.34
N THR A 232 13.65 -9.50 19.03
CA THR A 232 12.52 -9.24 19.94
C THR A 232 11.50 -10.38 19.88
N TRP A 233 11.26 -10.94 18.68
CA TRP A 233 10.32 -12.04 18.47
C TRP A 233 10.97 -13.21 17.71
N PRO A 234 11.79 -14.05 18.39
CA PRO A 234 12.65 -15.03 17.72
C PRO A 234 11.94 -16.06 16.82
N LEU A 235 10.67 -16.36 17.10
CA LEU A 235 9.91 -17.30 16.28
C LEU A 235 9.64 -16.75 14.87
N ILE A 236 9.59 -15.42 14.69
CA ILE A 236 9.28 -14.81 13.39
C ILE A 236 10.41 -14.99 12.37
N ASP A 237 11.65 -15.18 12.84
CA ASP A 237 12.83 -15.43 12.00
C ASP A 237 12.85 -16.84 11.41
N ILE A 238 11.94 -17.73 11.83
CA ILE A 238 11.91 -19.09 11.31
C ILE A 238 11.77 -19.09 9.79
N ILE A 239 11.09 -18.08 9.21
CA ILE A 239 10.88 -17.87 7.77
C ILE A 239 12.17 -17.52 6.99
N TYR A 240 13.27 -17.21 7.68
CA TYR A 240 14.57 -16.90 7.07
C TYR A 240 15.65 -17.95 7.33
N VAL A 241 15.30 -19.12 7.86
CA VAL A 241 16.28 -20.19 8.09
C VAL A 241 16.67 -20.82 6.75
N TRP A 242 17.93 -20.64 6.36
CA TRP A 242 18.44 -21.14 5.09
C TRP A 242 18.39 -22.67 5.03
N GLY A 243 17.82 -23.19 3.94
CA GLY A 243 17.68 -24.63 3.70
C GLY A 243 16.60 -25.32 4.54
N LEU A 244 15.77 -24.56 5.28
CA LEU A 244 14.64 -25.13 6.02
C LEU A 244 13.56 -25.67 5.07
N TRP A 245 13.31 -24.98 3.96
CA TRP A 245 12.40 -25.42 2.90
C TRP A 245 13.15 -25.61 1.59
N LYS A 246 12.62 -26.52 0.77
CA LYS A 246 13.20 -26.88 -0.53
C LYS A 246 12.83 -25.86 -1.62
N ASP A 247 11.60 -25.36 -1.53
CA ASP A 247 10.99 -24.43 -2.47
C ASP A 247 9.88 -23.65 -1.75
N PHE A 248 9.39 -22.58 -2.41
CA PHE A 248 8.33 -21.72 -1.88
C PHE A 248 7.04 -22.48 -1.53
N LYS A 249 6.72 -23.55 -2.27
CA LYS A 249 5.53 -24.36 -1.98
C LYS A 249 5.68 -25.10 -0.65
N SER A 250 6.83 -25.72 -0.42
CA SER A 250 7.12 -26.39 0.86
C SER A 250 7.22 -25.42 2.04
N GLU A 251 7.58 -24.15 1.79
CA GLU A 251 7.50 -23.08 2.79
C GLU A 251 6.06 -22.71 3.11
N HIS A 252 5.24 -22.46 2.08
CA HIS A 252 3.83 -22.14 2.25
C HIS A 252 3.08 -23.24 3.01
N GLU A 253 3.22 -24.49 2.58
CA GLU A 253 2.57 -25.66 3.18
C GLU A 253 2.99 -25.92 4.64
N ALA A 254 4.17 -25.46 5.05
CA ALA A 254 4.60 -25.59 6.44
C ALA A 254 3.95 -24.54 7.36
N ASN A 255 3.38 -23.46 6.79
CA ASN A 255 2.88 -22.29 7.51
C ASN A 255 1.34 -22.11 7.41
N THR A 256 0.64 -22.91 6.62
CA THR A 256 -0.82 -22.85 6.40
C THR A 256 -1.48 -24.19 6.66
#